data_AF-A0A350CQ84-F1
#
_entry.id   AF-A0A350CQ84-F1
#
_cell.length_a   1.000
_cell.length_b   1.000
_cell.length_c   1.000
_cell.angle_alpha   90.00
_cell.angle_beta   90.00
_cell.angle_gamma   90.00
#
_symmetry.space_group_name_H-M   'P 1'
#
loop_
_entity.id
_entity.type
_entity.pdbx_description
1 polymer ?
#
loop_
_entity_poly.entity_id
_entity_poly.type
_entity_poly.pdbx_seq_one_letter_code
_entity_poly.pdbx_strand_id
1 'polypeptide(L)'
;DRGNTADPAITAHLLGRPPTPIAQFVTDPQAERTAAKLSWLLPVLRWSIVAVWIITAIVSFGLYPVEASYDLLARTGIPPMLQPLMLYGAASFDLLLGLGIAFLPRRRWLWLAQLALISFYTVVIAWKLPEFLLHPYGPLTKNLPMLAAIWLLYELEEK
;
A
#
# COMPACT_ATOMS: atom_id res chain seq x y z
N ASP A 1 -5.46 -29.96 -25.56
CA ASP A 1 -6.48 -29.29 -24.73
C ASP A 1 -7.84 -29.96 -24.84
N ARG A 2 -8.18 -30.81 -23.88
CA ARG A 2 -9.56 -31.25 -23.69
C ARG A 2 -10.04 -30.56 -22.41
N GLY A 3 -11.03 -29.69 -22.53
CA GLY A 3 -11.63 -28.98 -21.40
C GLY A 3 -12.27 -29.93 -20.40
N ASN A 4 -12.97 -29.40 -19.40
CA ASN A 4 -13.70 -30.22 -18.45
C ASN A 4 -14.85 -30.97 -19.16
N THR A 5 -14.79 -32.31 -19.20
CA THR A 5 -15.83 -33.19 -19.78
C THR A 5 -16.64 -33.93 -18.70
N ALA A 6 -16.55 -33.51 -17.44
CA ALA A 6 -17.32 -34.11 -16.36
C ALA A 6 -18.83 -33.88 -16.57
N ASP A 7 -19.65 -34.87 -16.21
CA ASP A 7 -21.11 -34.79 -16.30
C ASP A 7 -21.66 -33.68 -15.38
N PRO A 8 -22.34 -32.65 -15.92
CA PRO A 8 -22.89 -31.55 -15.14
C PRO A 8 -24.19 -31.90 -14.40
N ALA A 9 -24.73 -33.12 -14.51
CA ALA A 9 -26.04 -33.50 -13.96
C ALA A 9 -26.19 -33.20 -12.45
N ILE A 10 -25.17 -33.53 -11.64
CA ILE A 10 -25.19 -33.25 -10.19
C ILE A 10 -25.25 -31.74 -9.94
N THR A 11 -24.42 -30.97 -10.65
CA THR A 11 -24.37 -29.51 -10.52
C THR A 11 -25.70 -28.86 -10.96
N ALA A 12 -26.31 -29.36 -12.03
CA ALA A 12 -27.60 -28.88 -12.51
C ALA A 12 -28.74 -29.18 -11.53
N HIS A 13 -28.73 -30.37 -10.91
CA HIS A 13 -29.70 -30.74 -9.88
C HIS A 13 -29.57 -29.86 -8.62
N LEU A 14 -28.35 -29.52 -8.22
CA LEU A 14 -28.11 -28.64 -7.06
C LEU A 14 -28.47 -27.18 -7.34
N LEU A 15 -28.19 -26.68 -8.54
CA LEU A 15 -28.44 -25.27 -8.91
C LEU A 15 -29.89 -25.02 -9.36
N GLY A 16 -30.67 -26.06 -9.66
CA GLY A 16 -32.00 -25.93 -10.26
C GLY A 16 -32.01 -25.33 -11.68
N ARG A 17 -30.83 -25.19 -12.29
CA ARG A 17 -30.60 -24.66 -13.64
C ARG A 17 -29.34 -25.28 -14.24
N PRO A 18 -29.23 -25.38 -15.58
CA PRO A 18 -27.97 -25.79 -16.20
C PRO A 18 -26.86 -24.79 -15.87
N PRO A 19 -25.62 -25.24 -15.61
CA PRO A 19 -24.49 -24.34 -15.42
C PRO A 19 -24.24 -23.50 -16.69
N THR A 20 -23.90 -22.23 -16.50
CA THR A 20 -23.63 -21.30 -17.61
C THR A 20 -22.39 -21.77 -18.39
N PRO A 21 -22.48 -21.95 -19.72
CA PRO A 21 -21.34 -22.31 -20.54
C PRO A 21 -20.22 -21.27 -20.45
N ILE A 22 -18.95 -21.72 -20.48
CA ILE A 22 -17.76 -20.84 -20.45
C ILE A 22 -17.84 -19.77 -21.55
N ALA A 23 -18.31 -20.14 -22.74
CA ALA A 23 -18.47 -19.20 -23.87
C ALA A 23 -19.50 -18.09 -23.63
N GLN A 24 -20.40 -18.21 -22.65
CA GLN A 24 -21.42 -17.20 -22.33
C GLN A 24 -20.98 -16.22 -21.24
N PHE A 25 -19.99 -16.57 -20.40
CA PHE A 25 -19.51 -15.69 -19.34
C PHE A 25 -18.07 -15.21 -19.53
N VAL A 26 -17.24 -15.91 -20.32
CA VAL A 26 -15.92 -15.44 -20.74
C VAL A 26 -16.02 -14.84 -22.12
N THR A 27 -16.39 -13.56 -22.19
CA THR A 27 -16.44 -12.80 -23.45
C THR A 27 -15.05 -12.37 -23.94
N ASP A 28 -14.15 -12.04 -23.01
CA ASP A 28 -12.74 -11.78 -23.29
C ASP A 28 -11.86 -12.55 -22.29
N PRO A 29 -11.27 -13.69 -22.70
CA PRO A 29 -10.43 -14.51 -21.83
C PRO A 29 -9.24 -13.77 -21.22
N GLN A 30 -8.68 -12.76 -21.89
CA GLN A 30 -7.52 -12.00 -21.38
C GLN A 30 -7.95 -11.00 -20.31
N ALA A 31 -9.06 -10.29 -20.54
CA ALA A 31 -9.62 -9.36 -19.58
C ALA A 31 -10.07 -10.08 -18.29
N GLU A 32 -10.82 -11.18 -18.43
CA GLU A 32 -11.29 -11.99 -17.30
C GLU A 32 -10.12 -12.57 -16.48
N ARG A 33 -9.07 -13.05 -17.16
CA ARG A 33 -7.86 -13.53 -16.47
C ARG A 33 -7.15 -12.40 -15.71
N THR A 34 -7.14 -11.19 -16.26
CA THR A 34 -6.51 -10.02 -15.62
C THR A 34 -7.31 -9.60 -14.39
N ALA A 35 -8.63 -9.50 -14.50
CA ALA A 35 -9.53 -9.21 -13.39
C ALA A 35 -9.40 -10.26 -12.27
N ALA A 36 -9.39 -11.54 -12.62
CA ALA A 36 -9.21 -12.64 -11.67
C ALA A 36 -7.84 -12.62 -10.97
N LYS A 37 -6.78 -12.10 -11.61
CA LYS A 37 -5.49 -11.90 -10.96
C LYS A 37 -5.50 -10.70 -10.01
N LEU A 38 -6.05 -9.57 -10.47
CA LEU A 38 -6.12 -8.35 -9.68
C LEU A 38 -6.98 -8.53 -8.42
N SER A 39 -8.04 -9.33 -8.49
CA SER A 39 -8.95 -9.55 -7.36
C SER A 39 -8.27 -10.08 -6.09
N TRP A 40 -7.23 -10.91 -6.22
CA TRP A 40 -6.47 -11.40 -5.07
C TRP A 40 -5.14 -10.64 -4.85
N LEU A 41 -4.54 -10.08 -5.89
CA LEU A 41 -3.31 -9.29 -5.77
C LEU A 41 -3.53 -7.94 -5.08
N LEU A 42 -4.64 -7.25 -5.38
CA LEU A 42 -4.92 -5.93 -4.81
C LEU A 42 -5.10 -5.96 -3.27
N PRO A 43 -5.85 -6.92 -2.68
CA PRO A 43 -5.90 -7.05 -1.23
C PRO A 43 -4.52 -7.33 -0.60
N VAL A 44 -3.69 -8.16 -1.23
CA VAL A 44 -2.34 -8.45 -0.74
C VAL A 44 -1.50 -7.19 -0.73
N LEU A 45 -1.46 -6.45 -1.85
CA LEU A 45 -0.71 -5.20 -1.96
C LEU A 45 -1.17 -4.16 -0.93
N ARG A 46 -2.48 -4.03 -0.75
CA ARG A 46 -3.10 -3.14 0.23
C ARG A 46 -2.65 -3.47 1.65
N TRP A 47 -2.74 -4.73 2.05
CA TRP A 47 -2.33 -5.15 3.39
C TRP A 47 -0.81 -5.04 3.59
N SER A 48 0.00 -5.23 2.55
CA SER A 48 1.43 -4.92 2.62
C SER A 48 1.69 -3.44 2.93
N ILE A 49 0.96 -2.51 2.30
CA ILE A 49 1.10 -1.08 2.60
C ILE A 49 0.63 -0.75 4.02
N VAL A 50 -0.50 -1.31 4.46
CA VAL A 50 -0.98 -1.17 5.84
C VAL A 50 0.08 -1.65 6.84
N ALA A 51 0.69 -2.81 6.58
CA ALA A 51 1.73 -3.35 7.44
C ALA A 51 2.94 -2.42 7.50
N VAL A 52 3.38 -1.84 6.38
CA VAL A 52 4.49 -0.87 6.36
C VAL A 52 4.18 0.33 7.27
N TRP A 53 2.99 0.95 7.16
CA TRP A 53 2.61 2.09 7.99
C TRP A 53 2.52 1.75 9.48
N ILE A 54 1.92 0.62 9.83
CA ILE A 54 1.79 0.20 11.24
C ILE A 54 3.15 -0.15 11.82
N ILE A 55 3.97 -0.91 11.09
CA ILE A 55 5.31 -1.31 11.57
C ILE A 55 6.20 -0.08 11.72
N THR A 56 6.20 0.85 10.76
CA THR A 56 7.00 2.08 10.84
C THR A 56 6.56 2.97 12.00
N ALA A 57 5.26 3.06 12.29
CA ALA A 57 4.75 3.75 13.47
C ALA A 57 5.23 3.08 14.77
N ILE A 58 5.07 1.77 14.92
CA ILE A 58 5.53 1.01 16.11
C ILE A 58 7.04 1.17 16.31
N VAL A 59 7.81 1.10 15.22
CA VAL A 59 9.26 1.28 15.27
C VAL A 59 9.62 2.67 15.76
N SER A 60 8.91 3.69 15.27
CA SER A 60 9.12 5.09 15.66
C SER A 60 8.65 5.40 17.09
N PHE A 61 7.70 4.64 17.65
CA PHE A 61 7.24 4.81 19.03
C PHE A 61 8.17 4.24 20.09
N GLY A 62 9.03 3.27 19.77
CA GLY A 62 9.92 2.71 20.81
C GLY A 62 10.95 1.65 20.43
N LEU A 63 11.01 1.17 19.18
CA LEU A 63 12.02 0.18 18.79
C LEU A 63 13.28 0.81 18.19
N TYR A 64 13.16 1.99 17.57
CA TYR A 64 14.31 2.73 17.06
C TYR A 64 14.87 3.64 18.17
N PRO A 65 16.21 3.77 18.31
CA PRO A 65 16.79 4.68 19.29
C PRO A 65 16.32 6.12 19.02
N VAL A 66 15.54 6.67 19.96
CA VAL A 66 14.94 8.01 19.84
C VAL A 66 16.02 9.07 19.62
N GLU A 67 17.20 8.89 20.22
CA GLU A 67 18.37 9.76 20.06
C GLU A 67 18.84 9.84 18.60
N ALA A 68 18.87 8.72 17.87
CA ALA A 68 19.25 8.69 16.46
C ALA A 68 18.20 9.38 15.57
N SER A 69 16.91 9.30 15.92
CA SER A 69 15.85 10.05 15.25
C SER A 69 15.96 11.55 15.50
N TYR A 70 16.28 11.97 16.74
CA TYR A 70 16.49 13.36 17.09
C TYR A 70 17.73 13.96 16.41
N ASP A 71 18.81 13.20 16.29
CA ASP A 71 19.99 13.60 15.51
C ASP A 71 19.64 13.83 14.03
N LEU A 72 18.80 12.98 13.45
CA LEU A 72 18.35 13.16 12.07
C LEU A 72 17.49 14.42 11.91
N LEU A 73 16.59 14.69 12.86
CA LEU A 73 15.76 15.89 12.88
C LEU A 73 16.59 17.16 13.14
N ALA A 74 17.64 17.08 13.95
CA ALA A 74 18.59 18.17 14.14
C ALA A 74 19.30 18.51 12.82
N ARG A 75 19.73 17.49 12.06
CA ARG A 75 20.38 17.66 10.74
C ARG A 75 19.46 18.30 9.69
N THR A 76 18.15 18.09 9.78
CA THR A 76 17.19 18.75 8.88
C THR A 76 16.92 20.22 9.25
N GLY A 77 17.41 20.66 10.42
CA GLY A 77 17.28 22.02 10.94
C GLY A 77 16.08 22.22 11.86
N ILE A 78 15.50 21.14 12.40
CA ILE A 78 14.35 21.22 13.30
C ILE A 78 14.81 21.56 14.73
N PRO A 79 14.26 22.62 15.36
CA PRO A 79 14.60 22.99 16.73
C PRO A 79 14.34 21.85 17.72
N PRO A 80 15.20 21.67 18.75
CA PRO A 80 15.05 20.59 19.75
C PRO A 80 13.66 20.50 20.38
N MET A 81 13.01 21.65 20.61
CA MET A 81 11.67 21.71 21.20
C MET A 81 10.58 21.09 20.31
N LEU A 82 10.79 21.06 18.99
CA LEU A 82 9.84 20.52 18.01
C LEU A 82 10.16 19.07 17.61
N GLN A 83 11.33 18.54 17.97
CA GLN A 83 11.75 17.19 17.60
C GLN A 83 10.81 16.10 18.16
N PRO A 84 10.38 16.14 19.44
CA PRO A 84 9.43 15.17 19.96
C PRO A 84 8.07 15.27 19.25
N LEU A 85 7.59 16.50 19.01
CA LEU A 85 6.32 16.73 18.32
C LEU A 85 6.35 16.20 16.89
N MET A 86 7.44 16.42 16.16
CA MET A 86 7.61 15.92 14.79
C MET A 86 7.74 14.40 14.76
N LEU A 87 8.49 13.81 15.69
CA LEU A 87 8.68 12.36 15.75
C LEU A 87 7.37 11.65 16.11
N TYR A 88 6.75 12.00 17.24
CA TYR A 88 5.51 11.38 17.68
C TYR A 88 4.32 11.76 16.80
N GLY A 89 4.32 12.97 16.23
CA GLY A 89 3.33 13.42 15.26
C GLY A 89 3.41 12.59 13.97
N ALA A 90 4.60 12.39 13.41
CA ALA A 90 4.80 11.52 12.25
C ALA A 90 4.41 10.07 12.56
N ALA A 91 4.88 9.51 13.67
CA ALA A 91 4.52 8.14 14.07
C ALA A 91 3.01 7.95 14.27
N SER A 92 2.34 8.94 14.86
CA SER A 92 0.88 8.92 15.03
C SER A 92 0.17 9.02 13.67
N PHE A 93 0.67 9.88 12.77
CA PHE A 93 0.10 10.04 11.44
C PHE A 93 0.23 8.76 10.61
N ASP A 94 1.39 8.10 10.67
CA ASP A 94 1.65 6.81 10.04
C ASP A 94 0.68 5.74 10.56
N LEU A 95 0.48 5.67 11.88
CA LEU A 95 -0.48 4.76 12.49
C LEU A 95 -1.92 5.04 12.02
N LEU A 96 -2.33 6.32 12.02
CA LEU A 96 -3.65 6.73 11.58
C LEU A 96 -3.88 6.45 10.10
N LEU A 97 -2.87 6.61 9.24
CA LEU A 97 -2.94 6.22 7.83
C LEU A 97 -3.09 4.71 7.69
N GLY A 98 -2.26 3.92 8.38
CA GLY A 98 -2.32 2.46 8.36
C GLY A 98 -3.68 1.91 8.79
N LEU A 99 -4.19 2.38 9.95
CA LEU A 99 -5.52 2.05 10.45
C LEU A 99 -6.62 2.58 9.52
N GLY A 100 -6.43 3.77 8.98
CA GLY A 100 -7.37 4.40 8.06
C GLY A 100 -7.59 3.55 6.82
N ILE A 101 -6.51 3.09 6.20
CA ILE A 101 -6.55 2.19 5.04
C ILE A 101 -7.16 0.84 5.44
N ALA A 102 -6.90 0.32 6.65
CA ALA A 102 -7.47 -0.96 7.08
C ALA A 102 -9.00 -0.89 7.20
N PHE A 103 -9.52 0.15 7.88
CA PHE A 103 -10.91 0.18 8.36
C PHE A 103 -11.85 1.11 7.59
N LEU A 104 -11.38 2.16 6.90
CA LEU A 104 -12.30 3.07 6.22
C LEU A 104 -12.83 2.48 4.90
N PRO A 105 -14.10 2.77 4.55
CA PRO A 105 -14.66 2.42 3.26
C PRO A 105 -14.21 3.39 2.15
N ARG A 106 -13.92 4.66 2.48
CA ARG A 106 -13.47 5.69 1.51
C ARG A 106 -11.96 5.91 1.62
N ARG A 107 -11.19 5.15 0.84
CA ARG A 107 -9.72 5.13 0.92
C ARG A 107 -9.04 6.04 -0.11
N ARG A 108 -9.79 6.48 -1.13
CA ARG A 108 -9.30 7.34 -2.22
C ARG A 108 -8.48 8.54 -1.74
N TRP A 109 -8.97 9.26 -0.73
CA TRP A 109 -8.26 10.41 -0.16
C TRP A 109 -7.04 10.01 0.66
N LEU A 110 -7.06 8.85 1.31
CA LEU A 110 -5.93 8.32 2.05
C LEU A 110 -4.77 7.98 1.10
N TRP A 111 -5.06 7.40 -0.06
CA TRP A 111 -4.03 7.15 -1.09
C TRP A 111 -3.36 8.45 -1.55
N LEU A 112 -4.14 9.50 -1.84
CA LEU A 112 -3.61 10.81 -2.20
C LEU A 112 -2.79 11.43 -1.07
N ALA A 113 -3.26 11.32 0.17
CA ALA A 113 -2.52 11.81 1.34
C ALA A 113 -1.18 11.09 1.50
N GLN A 114 -1.12 9.78 1.28
CA GLN A 114 0.12 9.01 1.31
C GLN A 114 1.08 9.42 0.19
N LEU A 115 0.59 9.59 -1.04
CA LEU A 115 1.42 10.05 -2.16
C LEU A 115 2.02 11.43 -1.83
N ALA A 116 1.20 12.37 -1.38
CA ALA A 116 1.63 13.71 -1.00
C ALA A 116 2.66 13.66 0.14
N LEU A 117 2.39 12.89 1.20
CA LEU A 117 3.29 12.74 2.34
C LEU A 117 4.64 12.15 1.90
N ILE A 118 4.62 11.04 1.16
CA ILE A 118 5.82 10.34 0.69
C ILE A 118 6.66 11.23 -0.22
N SER A 119 6.03 11.89 -1.19
CA SER A 119 6.73 12.84 -2.05
C SER A 119 7.30 14.01 -1.26
N PHE A 120 6.55 14.58 -0.31
CA PHE A 120 6.99 15.70 0.50
C PHE A 120 8.23 15.35 1.32
N TYR A 121 8.18 14.30 2.15
CA TYR A 121 9.35 13.96 2.99
C TYR A 121 10.52 13.48 2.13
N THR A 122 10.29 12.83 0.99
CA THR A 122 11.36 12.41 0.07
C THR A 122 12.11 13.62 -0.49
N VAL A 123 11.40 14.67 -0.92
CA VAL A 123 12.03 15.92 -1.41
C VAL A 123 12.79 16.64 -0.31
N VAL A 124 12.20 16.73 0.89
CA VAL A 124 12.85 17.36 2.05
C VAL A 124 14.15 16.64 2.42
N ILE A 125 14.11 15.30 2.51
CA ILE A 125 15.30 14.49 2.82
C ILE A 125 16.32 14.58 1.70
N ALA A 126 15.91 14.53 0.43
CA ALA A 126 16.84 14.65 -0.70
C ALA A 126 17.60 16.00 -0.70
N TRP A 127 16.96 17.08 -0.27
CA TRP A 127 17.61 18.40 -0.17
C TRP A 127 18.45 18.54 1.10
N LYS A 128 17.91 18.18 2.27
CA LYS A 128 18.59 18.38 3.57
C LYS A 128 19.67 17.34 3.85
N LEU A 129 19.52 16.13 3.33
CA LEU A 129 20.33 14.95 3.60
C LEU A 129 20.60 14.21 2.27
N PRO A 130 21.35 14.82 1.33
CA PRO A 130 21.63 14.20 0.03
C PRO A 130 22.40 12.88 0.14
N GLU A 131 23.08 12.63 1.27
CA GLU A 131 23.70 11.36 1.61
C GLU A 131 22.71 10.17 1.55
N PHE A 132 21.43 10.41 1.83
CA PHE A 132 20.37 9.39 1.76
C PHE A 132 19.99 9.00 0.33
N LEU A 133 20.37 9.80 -0.69
CA LEU A 133 20.20 9.45 -2.10
C LEU A 133 21.18 8.36 -2.55
N LEU A 134 22.40 8.39 -2.01
CA LEU A 134 23.47 7.43 -2.33
C LEU A 134 23.64 6.33 -1.28
N HIS A 135 22.75 6.29 -0.28
CA HIS A 135 22.85 5.35 0.83
C HIS A 135 22.67 3.91 0.33
N PRO A 136 23.52 2.95 0.74
CA PRO A 136 23.55 1.58 0.19
C PRO A 136 22.24 0.82 0.40
N TYR A 137 21.49 1.16 1.45
CA TYR A 137 20.17 0.57 1.73
C TYR A 137 18.99 1.21 0.98
N GLY A 138 19.25 2.24 0.15
CA GLY A 138 18.30 2.90 -0.74
C GLY A 138 16.99 3.36 -0.07
N PRO A 139 17.02 4.07 1.06
CA PRO A 139 15.81 4.45 1.81
C PRO A 139 14.85 5.29 0.96
N LEU A 140 15.36 6.21 0.13
CA LEU A 140 14.52 6.99 -0.80
C LEU A 140 14.11 6.19 -2.01
N THR A 141 15.00 5.34 -2.54
CA THR A 141 14.71 4.50 -3.71
C THR A 141 13.55 3.55 -3.46
N LYS A 142 13.37 3.09 -2.21
CA LYS A 142 12.20 2.27 -1.80
C LYS A 142 10.87 3.01 -1.85
N ASN A 143 10.88 4.34 -1.79
CA ASN A 143 9.64 5.14 -1.90
C ASN A 143 9.09 5.11 -3.34
N LEU A 144 9.93 4.96 -4.36
CA LEU A 144 9.50 4.95 -5.75
C LEU A 144 8.56 3.77 -6.09
N PRO A 145 8.88 2.50 -5.81
CA PRO A 145 7.94 1.40 -6.00
C PRO A 145 6.72 1.52 -5.06
N MET A 146 6.87 2.12 -3.88
CA MET A 146 5.75 2.34 -2.96
C MET A 146 4.76 3.38 -3.52
N LEU A 147 5.24 4.48 -4.10
CA LEU A 147 4.43 5.48 -4.80
C LEU A 147 3.70 4.85 -5.98
N ALA A 148 4.38 4.03 -6.79
CA ALA A 148 3.77 3.33 -7.92
C ALA A 148 2.67 2.35 -7.45
N ALA A 149 2.90 1.61 -6.35
CA ALA A 149 1.91 0.71 -5.77
C ALA A 149 0.68 1.45 -5.23
N ILE A 150 0.88 2.58 -4.55
CA ILE A 150 -0.21 3.41 -4.05
C ILE A 150 -1.00 4.03 -5.21
N TRP A 151 -0.32 4.50 -6.26
CA TRP A 151 -0.96 5.01 -7.47
C TRP A 151 -1.82 3.95 -8.16
N LEU A 152 -1.30 2.73 -8.27
CA LEU A 152 -2.03 1.59 -8.81
C LEU A 152 -3.32 1.30 -8.00
N LEU A 153 -3.22 1.30 -6.67
CA LEU A 153 -4.40 1.12 -5.81
C LEU A 153 -5.39 2.27 -5.94
N TYR A 154 -4.91 3.51 -6.07
CA TYR A 154 -5.77 4.67 -6.28
C TYR A 154 -6.56 4.59 -7.60
N GLU A 155 -5.93 4.17 -8.69
CA GLU A 155 -6.59 4.03 -10.00
C GLU A 155 -7.55 2.84 -10.06
N LEU A 156 -7.24 1.75 -9.34
CA LEU A 156 -8.07 0.54 -9.31
C LEU A 156 -9.13 0.52 -8.19
N GLU A 157 -9.16 1.54 -7.32
CA GLU A 157 -10.21 1.68 -6.33
C GLU A 157 -11.53 2.08 -7.01
N GLU A 158 -12.56 1.24 -6.85
CA GLU A 158 -13.91 1.52 -7.32
C GLU A 158 -14.43 2.83 -6.69
N LYS A 159 -15.12 3.66 -7.50
CA LYS A 159 -15.58 5.01 -7.12
C LYS A 159 -16.70 5.00 -6.08
#